data_AF-A0AA96RV09-F1
#
_entry.id   AF-A0AA96RV09-F1
#
_cell.length_a   1.000
_cell.length_b   1.000
_cell.length_c   1.000
_cell.angle_alpha   90.00
_cell.angle_beta   90.00
_cell.angle_gamma   90.00
#
_symmetry.space_group_name_H-M   'P 1'
#
loop_
_entity.id
_entity.type
_entity.pdbx_description
1 polymer ?
#
loop_
_entity_poly.entity_id
_entity_poly.type
_entity_poly.pdbx_seq_one_letter_code
_entity_poly.pdbx_strand_id
1 'polypeptide(L)'
;MVLFKDRTPGFWIGFLASCLMLAGNIAFILFDYGDRTFSFITFGLIIAGFLGELVVWTKNYYFAPLLPAVCFGVALSWHLYLGFPTLSDVVNGVNFIGGNPQAVIVFGIIFAAGSLASIISSFMKQSRTERLIFTVTTSK
;
A
#
# COMPACT_ATOMS: atom_id res chain seq x y z
N MET A 1 -22.74 12.49 -13.03
CA MET A 1 -21.78 12.67 -11.91
C MET A 1 -20.38 12.48 -12.48
N VAL A 2 -19.53 13.51 -12.50
CA VAL A 2 -18.16 13.35 -13.03
C VAL A 2 -17.28 12.83 -11.89
N LEU A 3 -16.93 11.55 -11.97
CA LEU A 3 -16.36 10.72 -10.89
C LEU A 3 -15.05 11.26 -10.27
N PHE A 4 -14.35 12.14 -10.99
CA PHE A 4 -13.05 12.71 -10.60
C PHE A 4 -13.05 14.23 -10.43
N LYS A 5 -14.18 14.91 -10.64
CA LYS A 5 -14.22 16.39 -10.78
C LYS A 5 -13.79 17.15 -9.52
N ASP A 6 -13.98 16.55 -8.34
CA ASP A 6 -13.71 17.19 -7.05
C ASP A 6 -12.51 16.60 -6.30
N ARG A 7 -11.69 15.78 -6.97
CA ARG A 7 -10.53 15.13 -6.36
C ARG A 7 -9.35 16.07 -6.22
N THR A 8 -8.65 15.91 -5.12
CA THR A 8 -7.46 16.69 -4.73
C THR A 8 -6.18 15.93 -5.08
N PRO A 9 -5.00 16.57 -4.98
CA PRO A 9 -3.73 15.86 -5.09
C PRO A 9 -3.57 14.72 -4.07
N GLY A 10 -4.14 14.86 -2.87
CA GLY A 10 -4.12 13.81 -1.84
C GLY A 10 -4.72 12.51 -2.36
N PHE A 11 -5.91 12.58 -2.96
CA PHE A 11 -6.55 11.41 -3.58
C PHE A 11 -5.69 10.81 -4.69
N TRP A 12 -5.13 11.63 -5.58
CA TRP A 12 -4.32 11.10 -6.69
C TRP A 12 -3.05 10.41 -6.21
N ILE A 13 -2.40 10.91 -5.16
CA ILE A 13 -1.24 10.25 -4.55
C ILE A 13 -1.65 8.89 -3.97
N GLY A 14 -2.75 8.82 -3.21
CA GLY A 14 -3.26 7.57 -2.62
C GLY A 14 -3.70 6.55 -3.67
N PHE A 15 -4.38 7.02 -4.71
CA PHE A 15 -4.82 6.20 -5.83
C PHE A 15 -3.65 5.65 -6.64
N LEU A 16 -2.68 6.50 -7.00
CA LEU A 16 -1.48 6.07 -7.72
C LEU A 16 -0.61 5.14 -6.87
N ALA A 17 -0.51 5.37 -5.56
CA ALA A 17 0.14 4.46 -4.63
C ALA A 17 -0.54 3.09 -4.64
N SER A 18 -1.87 3.06 -4.61
CA SER A 18 -2.64 1.81 -4.66
C SER A 18 -2.47 1.07 -5.99
N CYS A 19 -2.41 1.79 -7.11
CA CYS A 19 -2.09 1.21 -8.41
C CYS A 19 -0.67 0.63 -8.46
N LEU A 20 0.32 1.33 -7.89
CA LEU A 20 1.69 0.85 -7.77
C LEU A 20 1.76 -0.42 -6.92
N MET A 21 1.08 -0.42 -5.77
CA MET A 21 1.00 -1.58 -4.88
C MET A 21 0.36 -2.76 -5.61
N LEU A 22 -0.75 -2.56 -6.32
CA LEU A 22 -1.43 -3.61 -7.07
C LEU A 22 -0.56 -4.18 -8.20
N ALA A 23 0.07 -3.32 -9.00
CA ALA A 23 0.97 -3.75 -10.06
C ALA A 23 2.18 -4.52 -9.51
N GLY A 24 2.78 -4.01 -8.42
CA GLY A 24 3.83 -4.69 -7.68
C GLY A 24 3.38 -6.05 -7.15
N ASN A 25 2.15 -6.16 -6.65
CA ASN A 25 1.59 -7.40 -6.12
C ASN A 25 1.29 -8.45 -7.20
N ILE A 26 0.87 -8.02 -8.40
CA ILE A 26 0.71 -8.91 -9.55
C ILE A 26 2.08 -9.44 -9.99
N ALA A 27 3.08 -8.57 -10.10
CA ALA A 27 4.45 -9.01 -10.38
C ALA A 27 4.96 -9.95 -9.27
N PHE A 28 4.72 -9.62 -8.00
CA PHE A 28 5.12 -10.42 -6.85
C PHE A 28 4.66 -11.88 -6.97
N ILE A 29 3.38 -12.11 -7.27
CA ILE A 29 2.90 -13.50 -7.40
C ILE A 29 3.40 -14.20 -8.68
N LEU A 30 3.66 -13.46 -9.75
CA LEU A 30 4.22 -14.03 -10.98
C LEU A 30 5.67 -14.50 -10.83
N PHE A 31 6.42 -13.92 -9.88
CA PHE A 31 7.82 -14.25 -9.61
C PHE A 31 8.00 -15.14 -8.37
N ASP A 32 6.93 -15.62 -7.74
CA ASP A 32 6.98 -16.42 -6.51
C ASP A 32 7.79 -17.70 -6.70
N TYR A 33 7.47 -18.49 -7.74
CA TYR A 33 8.11 -19.79 -8.03
C TYR A 33 8.27 -20.72 -6.80
N GLY A 34 7.50 -20.53 -5.72
CA GLY A 34 7.57 -21.30 -4.48
C GLY A 34 8.64 -20.82 -3.50
N ASP A 35 9.16 -19.61 -3.66
CA ASP A 35 10.20 -19.05 -2.81
C ASP A 35 9.62 -18.51 -1.50
N ARG A 36 10.31 -18.78 -0.38
CA ARG A 36 9.87 -18.41 0.97
C ARG A 36 9.70 -16.90 1.21
N THR A 37 10.28 -16.07 0.35
CA THR A 37 10.17 -14.61 0.42
C THR A 37 8.79 -14.12 -0.04
N PHE A 38 8.00 -15.01 -0.65
CA PHE A 38 6.64 -14.74 -1.10
C PHE A 38 5.60 -15.27 -0.12
N SER A 39 4.47 -14.57 -0.04
CA SER A 39 3.43 -14.89 0.94
C SER A 39 2.06 -14.46 0.46
N PHE A 40 1.10 -15.39 0.56
CA PHE A 40 -0.32 -15.10 0.35
C PHE A 40 -0.87 -14.06 1.34
N ILE A 41 -0.25 -13.89 2.51
CA ILE A 41 -0.63 -12.85 3.47
C ILE A 41 -0.26 -11.47 2.92
N THR A 42 0.97 -11.30 2.40
CA THR A 42 1.38 -10.06 1.72
C THR A 42 0.43 -9.75 0.58
N PHE A 43 0.16 -10.76 -0.26
CA PHE A 43 -0.74 -10.62 -1.39
C PHE A 43 -2.15 -10.18 -0.97
N GLY A 44 -2.74 -10.88 0.00
CA GLY A 44 -4.08 -10.58 0.49
C GLY A 44 -4.19 -9.20 1.12
N LEU A 45 -3.19 -8.76 1.89
CA LEU A 45 -3.16 -7.43 2.49
C LEU A 45 -3.07 -6.31 1.44
N ILE A 46 -2.29 -6.50 0.37
CA ILE A 46 -2.23 -5.51 -0.72
C ILE A 46 -3.56 -5.44 -1.47
N ILE A 47 -4.21 -6.57 -1.73
CA ILE A 47 -5.57 -6.56 -2.31
C ILE A 47 -6.55 -5.84 -1.38
N ALA A 48 -6.52 -6.12 -0.07
CA ALA A 48 -7.37 -5.44 0.90
C ALA A 48 -7.13 -3.92 0.93
N GLY A 49 -5.86 -3.49 0.87
CA GLY A 49 -5.52 -2.07 0.79
C GLY A 49 -6.03 -1.41 -0.48
N PHE A 50 -5.87 -2.07 -1.63
CA PHE A 50 -6.41 -1.57 -2.90
C PHE A 50 -7.94 -1.43 -2.86
N LEU A 51 -8.65 -2.42 -2.29
CA LEU A 51 -10.11 -2.33 -2.09
C LEU A 51 -10.47 -1.18 -1.13
N GLY A 52 -9.64 -0.93 -0.10
CA GLY A 52 -9.77 0.22 0.78
C GLY A 52 -9.69 1.55 0.04
N GLU A 53 -8.78 1.69 -0.93
CA GLU A 53 -8.70 2.88 -1.78
C GLU A 53 -9.96 3.05 -2.66
N LEU A 54 -10.57 1.95 -3.13
CA LEU A 54 -11.87 2.04 -3.82
C LEU A 54 -12.99 2.54 -2.89
N VAL A 55 -12.88 2.29 -1.58
CA VAL A 55 -13.79 2.89 -0.58
C VAL A 55 -13.52 4.39 -0.45
N VAL A 56 -12.27 4.84 -0.39
CA VAL A 56 -11.90 6.28 -0.42
C VAL A 56 -12.47 6.97 -1.66
N TRP A 57 -12.41 6.27 -2.79
CA TRP A 57 -12.96 6.76 -4.04
C TRP A 57 -14.49 6.86 -4.00
N THR A 58 -15.20 5.88 -3.45
CA THR A 58 -16.67 5.85 -3.50
C THR A 58 -17.35 6.56 -2.32
N LYS A 59 -16.65 6.74 -1.20
CA LYS A 59 -17.19 7.26 0.06
C LYS A 59 -16.30 8.36 0.63
N ASN A 60 -16.90 9.41 1.17
CA ASN A 60 -16.19 10.51 1.84
C ASN A 60 -16.11 10.30 3.35
N TYR A 61 -15.64 9.12 3.80
CA TYR A 61 -15.41 8.88 5.22
C TYR A 61 -14.04 9.44 5.61
N TYR A 62 -13.97 10.19 6.71
CA TYR A 62 -12.74 10.83 7.18
C TYR A 62 -11.58 9.84 7.43
N PHE A 63 -11.90 8.63 7.91
CA PHE A 63 -10.91 7.60 8.21
C PHE A 63 -10.64 6.65 7.04
N ALA A 64 -11.40 6.72 5.93
CA ALA A 64 -11.22 5.81 4.81
C ALA A 64 -9.78 5.81 4.26
N PRO A 65 -9.07 6.96 4.16
CA PRO A 65 -7.70 6.98 3.63
C PRO A 65 -6.69 6.22 4.50
N LEU A 66 -6.96 6.04 5.80
CA LEU A 66 -6.07 5.28 6.68
C LEU A 66 -6.12 3.78 6.41
N LEU A 67 -7.24 3.27 5.88
CA LEU A 67 -7.42 1.85 5.60
C LEU A 67 -6.38 1.30 4.60
N PRO A 68 -6.19 1.87 3.38
CA PRO A 68 -5.14 1.41 2.47
C PRO A 68 -3.75 1.54 3.09
N ALA A 69 -3.47 2.64 3.80
CA ALA A 69 -2.16 2.88 4.41
C ALA A 69 -1.79 1.82 5.45
N VAL A 70 -2.74 1.42 6.31
CA VAL A 70 -2.53 0.34 7.29
C VAL A 70 -2.30 -0.99 6.59
N CYS A 71 -3.15 -1.35 5.62
CA CYS A 71 -3.00 -2.60 4.88
C CYS A 71 -1.65 -2.70 4.16
N PHE A 72 -1.24 -1.64 3.47
CA PHE A 72 0.05 -1.58 2.78
C PHE A 72 1.24 -1.60 3.74
N GLY A 73 1.16 -0.84 4.85
CA GLY A 73 2.21 -0.85 5.87
C GLY A 73 2.40 -2.23 6.52
N VAL A 74 1.31 -2.94 6.82
CA VAL A 74 1.38 -4.30 7.36
C VAL A 74 1.89 -5.28 6.29
N ALA A 75 1.48 -5.14 5.03
CA ALA A 75 1.98 -5.96 3.93
C ALA A 75 3.51 -5.81 3.74
N LEU A 76 4.01 -4.57 3.73
CA LEU A 76 5.44 -4.28 3.68
C LEU A 76 6.17 -4.89 4.88
N SER A 77 5.62 -4.73 6.08
CA SER A 77 6.23 -5.27 7.30
C SER A 77 6.32 -6.79 7.25
N TRP A 78 5.28 -7.46 6.75
CA TRP A 78 5.27 -8.91 6.57
C TRP A 78 6.28 -9.37 5.51
N HIS A 79 6.37 -8.67 4.38
CA HIS A 79 7.35 -8.95 3.33
C HIS A 79 8.79 -8.85 3.86
N LEU A 80 9.11 -7.78 4.60
CA LEU A 80 10.42 -7.61 5.20
C LEU A 80 10.70 -8.63 6.31
N TYR A 81 9.71 -8.98 7.12
CA TYR A 81 9.84 -10.02 8.13
C TYR A 81 10.26 -11.37 7.52
N LEU A 82 9.66 -11.76 6.39
CA LEU A 82 10.02 -12.99 5.70
C LEU A 82 11.37 -12.90 4.96
N GLY A 83 11.69 -11.72 4.42
CA GLY A 83 12.87 -11.49 3.58
C GLY A 83 14.16 -11.13 4.33
N PHE A 84 14.09 -10.55 5.52
CA PHE A 84 15.28 -10.17 6.29
C PHE A 84 16.20 -11.33 6.63
N PRO A 85 15.72 -12.54 6.96
CA PRO A 85 16.60 -13.70 7.09
C PRO A 85 17.39 -14.01 5.81
N THR A 86 16.77 -13.91 4.62
CA THR A 86 17.46 -14.08 3.33
C THR A 86 18.51 -12.99 3.10
N LEU A 87 18.22 -11.74 3.47
CA LEU A 87 19.21 -10.66 3.38
C LEU A 87 20.36 -10.82 4.38
N SER A 88 20.07 -11.32 5.58
CA SER A 88 21.08 -11.63 6.58
C SER A 88 22.06 -12.69 6.07
N ASP A 89 21.58 -13.72 5.39
CA ASP A 89 22.43 -14.73 4.75
C ASP A 89 23.45 -14.09 3.79
N VAL A 90 22.98 -13.21 2.91
CA VAL A 90 23.84 -12.49 1.95
C VAL A 90 24.88 -11.62 2.66
N VAL A 91 24.47 -10.87 3.69
CA VAL A 91 25.38 -9.98 4.44
C VAL A 91 26.47 -10.78 5.15
N ASN A 92 26.15 -11.98 5.65
CA ASN A 92 27.10 -12.83 6.37
C ASN A 92 27.87 -13.78 5.43
N GLY A 93 27.58 -13.79 4.12
CA GLY A 93 28.24 -14.68 3.16
C GLY A 93 27.88 -16.16 3.36
N VAL A 94 26.69 -16.45 3.87
CA VAL A 94 26.19 -17.81 4.18
C VAL A 94 24.88 -18.09 3.43
N ASN A 95 24.39 -19.33 3.51
CA ASN A 95 23.11 -19.73 2.90
C ASN A 95 22.36 -20.71 3.82
N PHE A 96 21.96 -20.25 5.00
CA PHE A 96 21.28 -21.07 6.01
C PHE A 96 19.77 -21.11 5.79
N ILE A 97 19.18 -19.96 5.50
CA ILE A 97 17.77 -19.75 5.26
C ILE A 97 17.47 -19.89 3.76
N GLY A 98 18.30 -19.27 2.93
CA GLY A 98 18.13 -19.18 1.48
C GLY A 98 16.96 -18.30 1.04
N GLY A 99 16.59 -18.42 -0.24
CA GLY A 99 15.56 -17.64 -0.91
C GLY A 99 16.13 -16.56 -1.82
N ASN A 100 15.25 -15.67 -2.32
CA ASN A 100 15.61 -14.69 -3.34
C ASN A 100 15.87 -13.28 -2.75
N PRO A 101 17.14 -12.88 -2.50
CA PRO A 101 17.45 -11.57 -1.93
C PRO A 101 17.10 -10.41 -2.87
N GLN A 102 17.17 -10.62 -4.19
CA GLN A 102 16.82 -9.61 -5.17
C GLN A 102 15.32 -9.30 -5.11
N ALA A 103 14.48 -10.33 -5.02
CA ALA A 103 13.04 -10.17 -4.86
C ALA A 103 12.71 -9.41 -3.56
N VAL A 104 13.36 -9.74 -2.44
CA VAL A 104 13.14 -9.02 -1.17
C VAL A 104 13.38 -7.53 -1.34
N ILE A 105 14.50 -7.14 -1.98
CA ILE A 105 14.87 -5.73 -2.17
C ILE A 105 13.91 -5.04 -3.15
N VAL A 106 13.69 -5.62 -4.34
CA VAL A 106 12.88 -5.00 -5.39
C VAL A 106 11.44 -4.79 -4.94
N PHE A 107 10.79 -5.83 -4.43
CA PHE A 107 9.42 -5.71 -3.94
C PHE A 107 9.34 -4.91 -2.64
N GLY A 108 10.36 -5.00 -1.78
CA GLY A 108 10.46 -4.17 -0.58
C GLY A 108 10.48 -2.68 -0.90
N ILE A 109 11.23 -2.25 -1.92
CA ILE A 109 11.26 -0.85 -2.38
C ILE A 109 9.90 -0.43 -2.95
N ILE A 110 9.30 -1.26 -3.80
CA ILE A 110 7.99 -0.96 -4.41
C ILE A 110 6.93 -0.81 -3.31
N PHE A 111 6.86 -1.77 -2.39
CA PHE A 111 5.89 -1.75 -1.29
C PHE A 111 6.17 -0.62 -0.29
N ALA A 112 7.43 -0.26 -0.06
CA ALA A 112 7.79 0.89 0.77
C ALA A 112 7.34 2.20 0.14
N ALA A 113 7.61 2.40 -1.15
CA ALA A 113 7.20 3.60 -1.88
C ALA A 113 5.67 3.77 -1.87
N GLY A 114 4.93 2.69 -2.17
CA GLY A 114 3.47 2.70 -2.13
C GLY A 114 2.91 2.94 -0.72
N SER A 115 3.47 2.28 0.29
CA SER A 115 3.06 2.47 1.69
C SER A 115 3.28 3.91 2.16
N LEU A 116 4.46 4.47 1.91
CA LEU A 116 4.78 5.86 2.28
C LEU A 116 3.88 6.86 1.56
N ALA A 117 3.66 6.69 0.26
CA ALA A 117 2.77 7.56 -0.51
C ALA A 117 1.32 7.48 0.00
N SER A 118 0.83 6.28 0.36
CA SER A 118 -0.51 6.09 0.94
C SER A 118 -0.63 6.72 2.33
N ILE A 119 0.40 6.60 3.17
CA ILE A 119 0.45 7.27 4.48
C ILE A 119 0.41 8.80 4.31
N ILE A 120 1.25 9.36 3.44
CA ILE A 120 1.27 10.81 3.17
C ILE A 120 -0.10 11.27 2.65
N SER A 121 -0.67 10.55 1.70
CA SER A 121 -2.02 10.82 1.17
C SER A 121 -3.06 10.82 2.28
N SER A 122 -2.99 9.92 3.26
CA SER A 122 -3.96 9.82 4.36
C SER A 122 -4.12 11.10 5.18
N PHE A 123 -3.06 11.92 5.27
CA PHE A 123 -3.09 13.20 5.98
C PHE A 123 -3.44 14.39 5.08
N MET A 124 -3.71 14.15 3.80
CA MET A 124 -4.13 15.15 2.84
C MET A 124 -5.65 15.11 2.65
N LYS A 125 -6.23 16.24 2.26
CA LYS A 125 -7.64 16.30 1.86
C LYS A 125 -7.84 15.41 0.65
N GLN A 126 -8.95 14.67 0.59
CA GLN A 126 -9.24 13.72 -0.50
C GLN A 126 -10.26 14.27 -1.50
N SER A 127 -11.15 15.13 -1.03
CA SER A 127 -12.18 15.77 -1.84
C SER A 127 -12.33 17.24 -1.46
N ARG A 128 -12.62 18.09 -2.46
CA ARG A 128 -12.95 19.50 -2.21
C ARG A 128 -14.26 19.66 -1.42
N THR A 129 -15.17 18.70 -1.57
CA THR A 129 -16.52 18.71 -0.98
C THR A 129 -16.52 18.42 0.52
N GLU A 130 -15.45 17.83 1.08
CA GLU A 130 -15.31 17.64 2.54
C GLU A 130 -15.41 18.95 3.32
N ARG A 131 -15.04 20.10 2.73
CA ARG A 131 -15.22 21.42 3.37
C ARG A 131 -16.69 21.76 3.63
N LEU A 132 -17.58 21.48 2.69
CA LEU A 132 -18.98 21.92 2.78
C LEU A 132 -19.72 21.23 3.92
N ILE A 133 -19.47 19.93 4.12
CA ILE A 133 -20.12 19.18 5.20
C ILE A 133 -19.59 19.62 6.55
N PHE A 134 -18.26 19.73 6.73
CA PHE A 134 -17.69 20.11 8.03
C PHE A 134 -18.10 21.53 8.46
N THR A 135 -18.08 22.50 7.54
CA THR A 135 -18.51 23.88 7.83
C THR A 135 -20.00 23.97 8.15
N VAL A 136 -20.85 23.16 7.51
CA VAL A 136 -22.29 23.12 7.81
C VAL A 136 -22.56 22.48 9.18
N THR A 137 -21.79 21.46 9.58
CA THR A 137 -21.96 20.80 10.88
C THR A 137 -21.44 21.64 12.05
N THR A 138 -20.40 22.47 11.85
CA THR A 138 -19.86 23.37 12.90
C THR A 138 -20.61 24.69 13.02
N SER A 139 -21.54 24.99 12.11
CA SER A 139 -22.33 26.23 12.10
C SER A 139 -23.73 26.06 12.73
N LYS A 140 -23.99 24.95 13.41
CA LYS A 140 -25.19 24.72 14.22
C LYS A 140 -24.81 24.62 15.69
#